data_AF-A0A194SC84-F1
#
_entry.id   AF-A0A194SC84-F1
#
_cell.length_a   1.000
_cell.length_b   1.000
_cell.length_c   1.000
_cell.angle_alpha   90.00
_cell.angle_beta   90.00
_cell.angle_gamma   90.00
#
_symmetry.space_group_name_H-M   'P 1'
#
loop_
_entity.id
_entity.type
_entity.pdbx_description
1 polymer ?
#
loop_
_entity_poly.entity_id
_entity_poly.type
_entity_poly.pdbx_seq_one_letter_code
_entity_poly.pdbx_strand_id
1 'polypeptide(L)'
;MGGAFNQGQGGRIKSERGSKRRGGDRPPGERDESRKPGQHVTGDGFEGATLGPRSENGWTPSVIAGAPQADLSSPEMVQRKVKALLNKLTLERFDSISGQILEWANKSVDETDGRILRQVIALIFEKATDEATWSEMYARLCRMLMERVSTDVRDETVKTNDGTPVAGGALFRKYLLNRCQEDYENGWKNKEAASAAAKSKEADDKAKKDANDAAKKEAEESGKEPAQEAELLSDEYYAAQKAKRRGLGLVRFIGELYRLQMLTERIMHECIKKLLANTENPEEEDVESLCRLLTTVGKALDTPKARAHMDVYFSRMDMIANSPKISSRMRFMILDVVDLRSARWASKTEAAGPKTISEIHADV
;
A
#
# COMPACT_ATOMS: atom_id res chain seq x y z
N MET A 1 -24.75 -64.21 -2.00
CA MET A 1 -24.66 -64.44 -3.45
C MET A 1 -24.20 -63.11 -4.05
N GLY A 2 -22.90 -62.88 -4.24
CA GLY A 2 -22.11 -63.27 -5.43
C GLY A 2 -22.25 -62.13 -6.46
N GLY A 3 -21.23 -61.44 -6.98
CA GLY A 3 -19.79 -61.66 -7.09
C GLY A 3 -19.39 -61.49 -8.57
N ALA A 4 -18.60 -60.45 -8.90
CA ALA A 4 -17.68 -60.29 -10.08
C ALA A 4 -17.22 -58.81 -10.16
N PHE A 5 -15.95 -58.43 -9.96
CA PHE A 5 -14.79 -58.42 -10.90
C PHE A 5 -15.10 -57.65 -12.22
N ASN A 6 -14.30 -56.75 -12.79
CA ASN A 6 -12.93 -56.25 -12.55
C ASN A 6 -12.65 -55.00 -13.46
N GLN A 7 -11.68 -54.17 -13.04
CA GLN A 7 -10.68 -53.38 -13.81
C GLN A 7 -11.03 -52.23 -14.79
N GLY A 8 -10.35 -51.09 -14.58
CA GLY A 8 -10.15 -50.00 -15.55
C GLY A 8 -9.49 -48.75 -14.94
N GLN A 9 -8.17 -48.62 -15.12
CA GLN A 9 -7.21 -47.66 -14.52
C GLN A 9 -7.51 -46.15 -14.67
N GLY A 10 -7.12 -45.36 -13.66
CA GLY A 10 -6.83 -43.93 -13.75
C GLY A 10 -5.55 -43.60 -12.96
N GLY A 11 -4.42 -43.48 -13.67
CA GLY A 11 -3.08 -43.25 -13.10
C GLY A 11 -2.84 -41.80 -12.70
N ARG A 12 -2.43 -41.60 -11.44
CA ARG A 12 -1.89 -40.34 -10.91
C ARG A 12 -0.37 -40.51 -10.80
N ILE A 13 0.40 -39.80 -11.61
CA ILE A 13 1.86 -39.81 -11.57
C ILE A 13 2.29 -39.07 -10.28
N LYS A 14 2.82 -39.82 -9.31
CA LYS A 14 3.49 -39.32 -8.10
C LYS A 14 4.97 -39.16 -8.40
N SER A 15 5.54 -38.00 -8.04
CA SER A 15 6.98 -37.75 -8.08
C SER A 15 7.70 -38.61 -7.03
N GLU A 16 8.70 -39.37 -7.49
CA GLU A 16 9.58 -40.19 -6.65
C GLU A 16 10.63 -39.32 -5.95
N ARG A 17 10.38 -38.96 -4.69
CA ARG A 17 11.44 -38.69 -3.70
C ARG A 17 10.96 -39.15 -2.33
N GLY A 18 11.03 -40.46 -2.12
CA GLY A 18 10.71 -41.08 -0.84
C GLY A 18 10.99 -42.56 -0.89
N SER A 19 12.24 -42.96 -0.64
CA SER A 19 12.56 -44.36 -0.41
C SER A 19 13.62 -44.53 0.67
N LYS A 20 13.30 -45.47 1.57
CA LYS A 20 14.12 -46.08 2.63
C LYS A 20 14.21 -45.34 3.96
N ARG A 21 13.16 -45.50 4.78
CA ARG A 21 13.33 -45.73 6.23
C ARG A 21 13.27 -47.24 6.47
N ARG A 22 14.41 -47.85 6.80
CA ARG A 22 14.47 -49.22 7.32
C ARG A 22 14.43 -49.12 8.84
N GLY A 23 13.47 -49.81 9.45
CA GLY A 23 13.25 -49.81 10.89
C GLY A 23 14.42 -50.44 11.66
N GLY A 24 14.63 -49.91 12.87
CA GLY A 24 15.41 -50.53 13.92
C GLY A 24 14.78 -50.14 15.26
N ASP A 25 14.32 -51.13 16.01
CA ASP A 25 13.72 -51.04 17.33
C ASP A 25 14.56 -50.21 18.31
N ARG A 26 13.94 -49.26 19.01
CA ARG A 26 14.44 -48.74 20.29
C ARG A 26 13.30 -48.68 21.30
N PRO A 27 13.49 -49.18 22.53
CA PRO A 27 12.45 -49.20 23.54
C PRO A 27 12.20 -47.77 24.10
N PRO A 28 11.00 -47.49 24.62
CA PRO A 28 10.63 -46.17 25.11
C PRO A 28 11.16 -45.97 26.53
N GLY A 29 12.11 -45.07 26.76
CA GLY A 29 12.57 -44.80 28.13
C GLY A 29 13.70 -43.78 28.34
N GLU A 30 14.54 -43.47 27.35
CA GLU A 30 15.66 -42.54 27.58
C GLU A 30 15.37 -41.16 26.99
N ARG A 31 15.16 -40.17 27.88
CA ARG A 31 15.29 -38.75 27.53
C ARG A 31 16.77 -38.41 27.56
N ASP A 32 17.34 -38.13 26.39
CA ASP A 32 18.68 -37.58 26.25
C ASP A 32 18.69 -36.14 26.79
N GLU A 33 19.21 -35.96 28.01
CA GLU A 33 19.35 -34.67 28.71
C GLU A 33 20.44 -33.75 28.11
N SER A 34 21.03 -34.11 26.96
CA SER A 34 22.19 -33.41 26.40
C SER A 34 21.86 -32.21 25.49
N ARG A 35 20.58 -31.90 25.21
CA ARG A 35 20.23 -30.80 24.29
C ARG A 35 20.10 -29.44 24.98
N LYS A 36 21.10 -28.58 24.80
CA LYS A 36 20.99 -27.14 25.09
C LYS A 36 20.12 -26.43 24.03
N PRO A 37 19.31 -25.43 24.39
CA PRO A 37 18.48 -24.70 23.44
C PRO A 37 19.36 -23.82 22.54
N GLY A 38 19.25 -24.00 21.21
CA GLY A 38 19.93 -23.16 20.20
C GLY A 38 20.75 -23.93 19.15
N GLN A 39 20.88 -25.25 19.25
CA GLN A 39 21.64 -26.02 18.27
C GLN A 39 20.75 -26.43 17.08
N HIS A 40 20.96 -25.78 15.94
CA HIS A 40 20.32 -26.15 14.68
C HIS A 40 20.88 -27.51 14.25
N VAL A 41 20.06 -28.56 14.30
CA VAL A 41 20.41 -29.86 13.72
C VAL A 41 20.20 -29.75 12.22
N THR A 42 21.29 -29.63 11.47
CA THR A 42 21.29 -29.86 10.03
C THR A 42 20.94 -31.34 9.82
N GLY A 43 19.83 -31.62 9.15
CA GLY A 43 19.50 -32.99 8.77
C GLY A 43 20.57 -33.56 7.85
N ASP A 44 20.90 -34.85 8.02
CA ASP A 44 21.80 -35.60 7.16
C ASP A 44 21.37 -35.47 5.70
N GLY A 45 22.12 -34.69 4.93
CA GLY A 45 21.77 -34.30 3.55
C GLY A 45 22.29 -32.93 3.13
N PHE A 46 22.84 -32.14 4.05
CA PHE A 46 23.44 -30.82 3.77
C PHE A 46 24.94 -30.72 4.12
N GLU A 47 25.61 -31.84 4.39
CA GLU A 47 27.07 -31.86 4.47
C GLU A 47 27.65 -31.80 3.06
N GLY A 48 28.17 -30.63 2.67
CA GLY A 48 28.84 -30.43 1.38
C GLY A 48 28.18 -29.43 0.42
N ALA A 49 27.08 -28.79 0.81
CA ALA A 49 26.56 -27.64 0.06
C ALA A 49 27.45 -26.42 0.31
N THR A 50 28.57 -26.33 -0.40
CA THR A 50 29.33 -25.08 -0.49
C THR A 50 28.46 -24.07 -1.24
N LEU A 51 28.05 -23.01 -0.55
CA LEU A 51 27.45 -21.87 -1.22
C LEU A 51 28.43 -21.41 -2.30
N GLY A 52 27.97 -21.36 -3.55
CA GLY A 52 28.79 -20.87 -4.66
C GLY A 52 29.36 -19.47 -4.36
N PRO A 53 30.40 -19.04 -5.07
CA PRO A 53 30.96 -17.70 -4.89
C PRO A 53 29.83 -16.67 -4.96
N ARG A 54 29.76 -15.80 -3.95
CA ARG A 54 28.80 -14.69 -3.93
C ARG A 54 29.00 -13.87 -5.20
N SER A 55 27.90 -13.55 -5.89
CA SER A 55 27.97 -12.62 -7.02
C SER A 55 28.56 -11.30 -6.55
N GLU A 56 29.30 -10.61 -7.43
CA GLU A 56 29.92 -9.32 -7.12
C GLU A 56 28.89 -8.27 -6.65
N ASN A 57 27.63 -8.40 -7.10
CA ASN A 57 26.50 -7.56 -6.68
C ASN A 57 25.56 -8.24 -5.65
N GLY A 58 26.01 -9.31 -5.00
CA GLY A 58 25.22 -10.06 -4.04
C GLY A 58 24.97 -9.25 -2.77
N TRP A 59 23.73 -9.26 -2.27
CA TRP A 59 23.40 -8.59 -1.01
C TRP A 59 24.26 -9.14 0.15
N THR A 60 24.91 -8.25 0.90
CA THR A 60 25.73 -8.60 2.06
C THR A 60 25.07 -8.15 3.37
N PRO A 61 24.90 -9.06 4.35
CA PRO A 61 24.40 -8.68 5.66
C PRO A 61 25.45 -7.87 6.44
N SER A 62 25.04 -6.75 7.03
CA SER A 62 25.90 -5.88 7.84
C SER A 62 26.33 -6.50 9.19
N VAL A 63 25.86 -7.71 9.52
CA VAL A 63 26.21 -8.42 10.76
C VAL A 63 27.52 -9.22 10.64
N ILE A 64 28.17 -9.17 9.47
CA ILE A 64 29.49 -9.77 9.28
C ILE A 64 30.52 -8.92 10.02
N ALA A 65 31.32 -9.55 10.88
CA ALA A 65 32.41 -8.92 11.61
C ALA A 65 33.31 -8.15 10.63
N GLY A 66 33.47 -6.83 10.84
CA GLY A 66 34.28 -5.95 10.00
C GLY A 66 33.48 -4.95 9.13
N ALA A 67 32.14 -4.94 9.19
CA ALA A 67 31.38 -3.84 8.60
C ALA A 67 31.73 -2.52 9.32
N PRO A 68 32.04 -1.42 8.60
CA PRO A 68 32.32 -0.14 9.23
C PRO A 68 31.15 0.23 10.14
N GLN A 69 31.45 0.65 11.38
CA GLN A 69 30.43 1.21 12.25
C GLN A 69 29.84 2.42 11.56
N ALA A 70 28.68 2.24 10.93
CA ALA A 70 27.96 3.33 10.33
C ALA A 70 27.58 4.30 11.46
N ASP A 71 27.84 5.58 11.23
CA ASP A 71 27.43 6.65 12.13
C ASP A 71 25.92 6.53 12.41
N LEU A 72 25.54 6.60 13.70
CA LEU A 72 24.17 6.49 14.17
C LEU A 72 23.26 7.59 13.61
N SER A 73 23.85 8.70 13.17
CA SER A 73 23.18 9.83 12.53
C SER A 73 23.34 9.87 11.00
N SER A 74 24.00 8.86 10.40
CA SER A 74 24.11 8.78 8.93
C SER A 74 22.72 8.66 8.29
N PRO A 75 22.45 9.37 7.17
CA PRO A 75 21.16 9.32 6.49
C PRO A 75 20.79 7.90 6.06
N GLU A 76 21.77 7.05 5.72
CA GLU A 76 21.52 5.65 5.37
C GLU A 76 21.05 4.83 6.58
N MET A 77 21.60 5.09 7.78
CA MET A 77 21.19 4.36 8.97
C MET A 77 19.77 4.76 9.37
N VAL A 78 19.46 6.06 9.34
CA VAL A 78 18.11 6.59 9.57
C VAL A 78 17.15 5.94 8.58
N GLN A 79 17.49 5.90 7.29
CA GLN A 79 16.68 5.27 6.27
C GLN A 79 16.41 3.80 6.57
N ARG A 80 17.45 3.01 6.88
CA ARG A 80 17.31 1.57 7.17
C ARG A 80 16.48 1.31 8.41
N LYS A 81 16.71 2.06 9.49
CA LYS A 81 15.99 1.90 10.76
C LYS A 81 14.52 2.31 10.61
N VAL A 82 14.24 3.48 10.04
CA VAL A 82 12.87 3.96 9.81
C VAL A 82 12.12 3.04 8.86
N LYS A 83 12.73 2.58 7.75
CA LYS A 83 12.11 1.57 6.87
C LYS A 83 11.79 0.27 7.61
N ALA A 84 12.69 -0.21 8.46
CA ALA A 84 12.44 -1.41 9.26
C ALA A 84 11.31 -1.24 10.28
N LEU A 85 11.17 -0.04 10.86
CA LEU A 85 10.06 0.31 11.75
C LEU A 85 8.73 0.37 11.00
N LEU A 86 8.70 1.04 9.84
CA LEU A 86 7.51 1.14 9.00
C LEU A 86 7.03 -0.24 8.51
N ASN A 87 7.95 -1.16 8.19
CA ASN A 87 7.59 -2.54 7.83
C ASN A 87 6.97 -3.34 8.98
N LYS A 88 7.24 -2.96 10.23
CA LYS A 88 6.69 -3.61 11.43
C LYS A 88 5.46 -2.88 11.96
N LEU A 89 5.10 -1.75 11.35
CA LEU A 89 4.00 -0.91 11.79
C LEU A 89 2.68 -1.64 11.58
N THR A 90 2.01 -1.95 12.68
CA THR A 90 0.68 -2.55 12.72
C THR A 90 -0.18 -1.81 13.74
N LEU A 91 -1.51 -1.98 13.68
CA LEU A 91 -2.42 -1.35 14.66
C LEU A 91 -2.10 -1.78 16.11
N GLU A 92 -1.70 -3.04 16.32
CA GLU A 92 -1.33 -3.55 17.65
C GLU A 92 -0.03 -2.95 18.19
N ARG A 93 0.95 -2.72 17.31
CA ARG A 93 2.26 -2.19 17.70
C ARG A 93 2.40 -0.69 17.46
N PHE A 94 1.28 -0.01 17.17
CA PHE A 94 1.27 1.37 16.72
C PHE A 94 1.94 2.29 17.73
N ASP A 95 1.57 2.25 19.00
CA ASP A 95 2.10 3.18 20.02
C ASP A 95 3.60 2.99 20.25
N SER A 96 4.07 1.75 20.27
CA SER A 96 5.48 1.44 20.49
C SER A 96 6.34 1.84 19.27
N ILE A 97 5.91 1.51 18.06
CA ILE A 97 6.67 1.80 16.83
C ILE A 97 6.61 3.28 16.48
N SER A 98 5.44 3.91 16.65
CA SER A 98 5.30 5.34 16.43
C SER A 98 6.16 6.14 17.41
N GLY A 99 6.25 5.72 18.68
CA GLY A 99 7.20 6.28 19.65
C GLY A 99 8.65 6.17 19.20
N GLN A 100 9.08 5.02 18.69
CA GLN A 100 10.43 4.85 18.15
C GLN A 100 10.68 5.74 16.92
N ILE A 101 9.70 5.86 16.01
CA ILE A 101 9.81 6.76 14.85
C ILE A 101 9.92 8.23 15.32
N LEU A 102 9.17 8.60 16.36
CA LEU A 102 9.24 9.93 16.97
C LEU A 102 10.60 10.21 17.59
N GLU A 103 11.21 9.26 18.28
CA GLU A 103 12.58 9.39 18.80
C GLU A 103 13.57 9.65 17.67
N TRP A 104 13.47 8.93 16.55
CA TRP A 104 14.28 9.17 15.37
C TRP A 104 14.03 10.55 14.76
N ALA A 105 12.77 11.00 14.69
CA ALA A 105 12.42 12.34 14.23
C ALA A 105 12.99 13.43 15.16
N ASN A 106 13.00 13.20 16.47
CA ASN A 106 13.53 14.15 17.46
C ASN A 106 15.07 14.22 17.46
N LYS A 107 15.79 13.27 16.86
CA LYS A 107 17.24 13.43 16.61
C LYS A 107 17.55 14.59 15.67
N SER A 108 16.57 15.09 14.91
CA SER A 108 16.72 16.34 14.15
C SER A 108 16.96 17.58 15.02
N VAL A 109 16.83 17.51 16.35
CA VAL A 109 17.21 18.64 17.23
C VAL A 109 18.71 18.95 17.10
N ASP A 110 19.55 17.94 16.87
CA ASP A 110 20.99 18.11 16.70
C ASP A 110 21.38 18.58 15.29
N GLU A 111 20.40 18.79 14.40
CA GLU A 111 20.60 19.20 13.00
C GLU A 111 20.07 20.62 12.74
N THR A 112 20.81 21.41 11.96
CA THR A 112 20.42 22.80 11.62
C THR A 112 19.42 22.89 10.46
N ASP A 113 19.29 21.83 9.66
CA ASP A 113 18.48 21.82 8.44
C ASP A 113 17.35 20.79 8.46
N GLY A 114 17.12 20.07 9.56
CA GLY A 114 16.01 19.12 9.69
C GLY A 114 15.99 18.01 8.63
N ARG A 115 17.17 17.60 8.11
CA ARG A 115 17.31 16.54 7.10
C ARG A 115 16.66 15.24 7.52
N ILE A 116 16.87 14.79 8.77
CA ILE A 116 16.28 13.54 9.28
C ILE A 116 14.76 13.62 9.27
N LEU A 117 14.17 14.73 9.72
CA LEU A 117 12.72 14.90 9.71
C LEU A 117 12.13 14.82 8.29
N ARG A 118 12.76 15.49 7.32
CA ARG A 118 12.35 15.39 5.90
C ARG A 118 12.46 13.96 5.39
N GLN A 119 13.54 13.27 5.75
CA GLN A 119 13.76 11.87 5.35
C GLN A 119 12.72 10.92 5.96
N VAL A 120 12.37 11.10 7.24
CA VAL A 120 11.30 10.33 7.91
C VAL A 120 9.98 10.53 7.21
N ILE A 121 9.60 11.79 6.91
CA ILE A 121 8.38 12.10 6.17
C ILE A 121 8.38 11.43 4.79
N ALA A 122 9.48 11.55 4.03
CA ALA A 122 9.59 10.93 2.71
C ALA A 122 9.39 9.40 2.75
N LEU A 123 9.90 8.74 3.79
CA LEU A 123 9.75 7.29 3.97
C LEU A 123 8.32 6.88 4.33
N ILE A 124 7.64 7.69 5.16
CA ILE A 124 6.23 7.47 5.47
C ILE A 124 5.39 7.60 4.20
N PHE A 125 5.67 8.59 3.33
CA PHE A 125 4.97 8.75 2.05
C PHE A 125 5.24 7.60 1.09
N GLU A 126 6.50 7.18 0.92
CA GLU A 126 6.87 6.03 0.09
C GLU A 126 6.06 4.80 0.51
N LYS A 127 5.94 4.56 1.81
CA LYS A 127 5.17 3.43 2.35
C LYS A 127 3.67 3.59 2.24
N ALA A 128 3.12 4.76 2.59
CA ALA A 128 1.69 5.01 2.54
C ALA A 128 1.12 4.97 1.12
N THR A 129 1.93 5.32 0.11
CA THR A 129 1.55 5.24 -1.31
C THR A 129 1.62 3.82 -1.87
N ASP A 130 2.58 3.00 -1.42
CA ASP A 130 2.66 1.58 -1.79
C ASP A 130 1.59 0.73 -1.09
N GLU A 131 1.26 1.06 0.16
CA GLU A 131 0.40 0.27 1.04
C GLU A 131 -0.91 1.03 1.36
N ALA A 132 -1.66 1.37 0.32
CA ALA A 132 -2.86 2.22 0.38
C ALA A 132 -3.96 1.72 1.34
N THR A 133 -4.01 0.43 1.66
CA THR A 133 -4.95 -0.14 2.63
C THR A 133 -4.75 0.40 4.04
N TRP A 134 -3.52 0.78 4.39
CA TRP A 134 -3.14 1.26 5.71
C TRP A 134 -2.94 2.78 5.77
N SER A 135 -3.40 3.53 4.75
CA SER A 135 -3.29 5.00 4.69
C SER A 135 -3.82 5.70 5.94
N GLU A 136 -4.90 5.21 6.55
CA GLU A 136 -5.43 5.78 7.81
C GLU A 136 -4.42 5.67 8.96
N MET A 137 -3.75 4.51 9.08
CA MET A 137 -2.73 4.28 10.11
C MET A 137 -1.53 5.21 9.92
N TYR A 138 -1.07 5.37 8.67
CA TYR A 138 0.01 6.32 8.37
C TYR A 138 -0.41 7.77 8.63
N ALA A 139 -1.67 8.14 8.38
CA ALA A 139 -2.15 9.49 8.66
C ALA A 139 -2.20 9.75 10.17
N ARG A 140 -2.60 8.76 10.97
CA ARG A 140 -2.50 8.82 12.44
C ARG A 140 -1.05 8.98 12.90
N LEU A 141 -0.10 8.29 12.28
CA LEU A 141 1.32 8.46 12.56
C LEU A 141 1.78 9.89 12.27
N CYS A 142 1.44 10.46 11.11
CA CYS A 142 1.74 11.84 10.77
C CYS A 142 1.12 12.83 11.77
N ARG A 143 -0.11 12.58 12.22
CA ARG A 143 -0.78 13.41 13.24
C ARG A 143 -0.03 13.38 14.55
N MET A 144 0.36 12.19 15.02
CA MET A 144 1.12 12.03 16.24
C MET A 144 2.49 12.71 16.15
N LEU A 145 3.20 12.58 15.02
CA LEU A 145 4.46 13.28 14.79
C LEU A 145 4.27 14.80 14.82
N MET A 146 3.22 15.32 14.18
CA MET A 146 2.90 16.75 14.21
C MET A 146 2.67 17.28 15.63
N GLU A 147 2.02 16.49 16.49
CA GLU A 147 1.68 16.90 17.87
C GLU A 147 2.82 16.71 18.87
N ARG A 148 3.74 15.76 18.63
CA ARG A 148 4.75 15.34 19.62
C ARG A 148 6.20 15.61 19.22
N VAL A 149 6.47 16.07 17.99
CA VAL A 149 7.81 16.51 17.59
C VAL A 149 8.28 17.64 18.51
N SER A 150 9.53 17.56 18.98
CA SER A 150 10.11 18.56 19.87
C SER A 150 10.06 19.95 19.23
N THR A 151 9.72 20.95 20.05
CA THR A 151 9.75 22.38 19.67
C THR A 151 11.17 22.89 19.42
N ASP A 152 12.18 22.11 19.77
CA ASP A 152 13.59 22.42 19.55
C ASP A 152 14.04 22.04 18.13
N VAL A 153 13.27 21.19 17.44
CA VAL A 153 13.51 20.91 16.02
C VAL A 153 13.17 22.15 15.21
N ARG A 154 14.19 22.73 14.57
CA ARG A 154 14.10 23.95 13.76
C ARG A 154 14.78 23.71 12.41
N ASP A 155 14.33 24.46 11.41
CA ASP A 155 15.06 24.57 10.14
C ASP A 155 15.33 26.05 9.87
N GLU A 156 16.61 26.41 9.80
CA GLU A 156 17.05 27.78 9.52
C GLU A 156 16.70 28.26 8.10
N THR A 157 16.50 27.33 7.17
CA THR A 157 16.10 27.61 5.78
C THR A 157 14.61 27.95 5.66
N VAL A 158 13.79 27.51 6.61
CA VAL A 158 12.34 27.66 6.57
C VAL A 158 11.89 28.73 7.54
N LYS A 159 11.71 29.95 7.01
CA LYS A 159 11.25 31.12 7.78
C LYS A 159 9.73 31.31 7.69
N THR A 160 9.17 31.84 8.76
CA THR A 160 7.79 32.38 8.83
C THR A 160 7.75 33.75 8.15
N ASN A 161 6.54 34.26 7.86
CA ASN A 161 6.35 35.62 7.33
C ASN A 161 7.01 36.70 8.21
N ASP A 162 7.18 36.42 9.51
CA ASP A 162 7.82 37.31 10.48
C ASP A 162 9.35 37.14 10.57
N GLY A 163 9.96 36.35 9.67
CA GLY A 163 11.41 36.12 9.62
C GLY A 163 11.95 35.13 10.66
N THR A 164 11.12 34.60 11.55
CA THR A 164 11.49 33.59 12.55
C THR A 164 11.55 32.18 11.96
N PRO A 165 12.54 31.35 12.34
CA PRO A 165 12.60 29.96 11.90
C PRO A 165 11.40 29.18 12.46
N VAL A 166 10.74 28.41 11.58
CA VAL A 166 9.59 27.59 11.98
C VAL A 166 10.11 26.41 12.82
N ALA A 167 9.43 26.12 13.94
CA ALA A 167 9.86 25.10 14.88
C ALA A 167 8.75 24.07 15.18
N GLY A 168 9.15 22.87 15.59
CA GLY A 168 8.26 21.82 16.09
C GLY A 168 7.16 21.38 15.13
N GLY A 169 5.93 21.25 15.64
CA GLY A 169 4.77 20.79 14.86
C GLY A 169 4.41 21.69 13.67
N ALA A 170 4.67 23.00 13.75
CA ALA A 170 4.45 23.92 12.63
C ALA A 170 5.43 23.64 11.47
N LEU A 171 6.68 23.28 11.81
CA LEU A 171 7.69 22.90 10.82
C LEU A 171 7.30 21.58 10.16
N PHE A 172 6.89 20.60 10.96
CA PHE A 172 6.40 19.32 10.45
C PHE A 172 5.23 19.52 9.49
N ARG A 173 4.25 20.36 9.84
CA ARG A 173 3.11 20.67 8.95
C ARG A 173 3.54 21.30 7.64
N LYS A 174 4.53 22.22 7.67
CA LYS A 174 5.05 22.85 6.45
C LYS A 174 5.78 21.84 5.55
N TYR A 175 6.60 20.96 6.12
CA TYR A 175 7.21 19.87 5.36
C TYR A 175 6.21 18.89 4.81
N LEU A 176 5.20 18.52 5.60
CA LEU A 176 4.14 17.62 5.16
C LEU A 176 3.39 18.21 3.97
N LEU A 177 3.06 19.50 4.00
CA LEU A 177 2.37 20.18 2.91
C LEU A 177 3.24 20.26 1.66
N ASN A 178 4.50 20.71 1.79
CA ASN A 178 5.44 20.79 0.67
C ASN A 178 5.64 19.40 0.04
N ARG A 179 5.80 18.37 0.87
CA ARG A 179 5.96 17.00 0.41
C ARG A 179 4.73 16.47 -0.30
N CYS A 180 3.53 16.77 0.21
CA CYS A 180 2.29 16.40 -0.48
C CYS A 180 2.22 17.04 -1.87
N GLN A 181 2.63 18.31 -2.01
CA GLN A 181 2.65 19.00 -3.31
C GLN A 181 3.66 18.38 -4.26
N GLU A 182 4.89 18.15 -3.81
CA GLU A 182 5.94 17.50 -4.61
C GLU A 182 5.53 16.09 -5.06
N ASP A 183 5.06 15.24 -4.13
CA ASP A 183 4.66 13.87 -4.43
C ASP A 183 3.39 13.84 -5.30
N TYR A 184 2.50 14.83 -5.17
CA TYR A 184 1.33 14.96 -6.04
C TYR A 184 1.72 15.29 -7.48
N GLU A 185 2.55 16.31 -7.68
CA GLU A 185 3.03 16.69 -9.01
C GLU A 185 3.86 15.57 -9.65
N ASN A 186 4.81 15.01 -8.90
CA ASN A 186 5.71 13.97 -9.40
C ASN A 186 4.96 12.64 -9.60
N GLY A 187 4.10 12.25 -8.67
CA GLY A 187 3.31 11.04 -8.75
C GLY A 187 2.38 11.02 -9.96
N TRP A 188 1.75 12.15 -10.27
CA TRP A 188 0.88 12.26 -11.44
C TRP A 188 1.66 12.36 -12.75
N LYS A 189 2.75 13.15 -12.81
CA LYS A 189 3.66 13.19 -13.96
C LYS A 189 4.21 11.80 -14.28
N ASN A 190 4.59 11.03 -13.26
CA ASN A 190 5.07 9.66 -13.42
C ASN A 190 3.96 8.70 -13.88
N LYS A 191 2.72 8.85 -13.38
CA LYS A 191 1.55 8.08 -13.87
C LYS A 191 1.31 8.37 -15.36
N GLU A 192 1.32 9.64 -15.76
CA GLU A 192 1.11 10.06 -17.16
C GLU A 192 2.25 9.59 -18.07
N ALA A 193 3.50 9.75 -17.65
CA ALA A 193 4.67 9.30 -18.41
C ALA A 193 4.72 7.77 -18.56
N ALA A 194 4.47 7.02 -17.49
CA ALA A 194 4.45 5.56 -17.55
C ALA A 194 3.25 5.06 -18.36
N SER A 195 2.08 5.70 -18.28
CA SER A 195 0.93 5.40 -19.14
C SER A 195 1.24 5.67 -20.62
N ALA A 196 1.93 6.76 -20.94
CA ALA A 196 2.36 7.05 -22.31
C ALA A 196 3.37 6.01 -22.83
N ALA A 197 4.32 5.59 -21.98
CA ALA A 197 5.26 4.52 -22.32
C ALA A 197 4.54 3.19 -22.56
N ALA A 198 3.59 2.81 -21.70
CA ALA A 198 2.80 1.59 -21.87
C ALA A 198 1.92 1.62 -23.14
N LYS A 199 1.34 2.77 -23.50
CA LYS A 199 0.58 2.93 -24.76
C LYS A 199 1.39 2.62 -26.00
N SER A 200 2.71 2.85 -25.98
CA SER A 200 3.59 2.50 -27.11
C SER A 200 3.77 0.99 -27.31
N LYS A 201 3.56 0.19 -26.26
CA LYS A 201 3.64 -1.27 -26.25
C LYS A 201 2.28 -1.96 -26.17
N GLU A 202 1.19 -1.19 -26.06
CA GLU A 202 -0.17 -1.69 -25.82
C GLU A 202 -0.63 -2.71 -26.87
N ALA A 203 -0.25 -2.54 -28.15
CA ALA A 203 -0.59 -3.51 -29.19
C ALA A 203 0.13 -4.86 -29.01
N ASP A 204 1.40 -4.84 -28.60
CA ASP A 204 2.21 -6.04 -28.34
C ASP A 204 1.74 -6.74 -27.06
N ASP A 205 1.50 -5.96 -26.01
CA ASP A 205 0.96 -6.43 -24.73
C ASP A 205 -0.45 -7.03 -24.88
N LYS A 206 -1.29 -6.43 -25.71
CA LYS A 206 -2.62 -6.96 -26.03
C LYS A 206 -2.51 -8.29 -26.79
N ALA A 207 -1.61 -8.39 -27.77
CA ALA A 207 -1.39 -9.64 -28.51
C ALA A 207 -0.91 -10.77 -27.58
N LYS A 208 0.02 -10.49 -26.66
CA LYS A 208 0.50 -11.44 -25.64
C LYS A 208 -0.61 -11.86 -24.68
N LYS A 209 -1.43 -10.91 -24.24
CA LYS A 209 -2.59 -11.21 -23.38
C LYS A 209 -3.61 -12.09 -24.09
N ASP A 210 -3.98 -11.76 -25.32
CA ASP A 210 -4.95 -12.52 -26.10
C ASP A 210 -4.45 -13.95 -26.37
N ALA A 211 -3.15 -14.12 -26.62
CA ALA A 211 -2.50 -15.43 -26.76
C ALA A 211 -2.55 -16.23 -25.45
N ASN A 212 -2.22 -15.61 -24.31
CA ASN A 212 -2.30 -16.25 -23.00
C ASN A 212 -3.74 -16.66 -22.63
N ASP A 213 -4.72 -15.78 -22.89
CA ASP A 213 -6.14 -16.06 -22.61
C ASP A 213 -6.68 -17.18 -23.51
N ALA A 214 -6.25 -17.24 -24.78
CA ALA A 214 -6.58 -18.33 -25.69
C ALA A 214 -5.98 -19.67 -25.22
N ALA A 215 -4.69 -19.69 -24.88
CA ALA A 215 -4.01 -20.88 -24.36
C ALA A 215 -4.65 -21.38 -23.05
N LYS A 216 -5.10 -20.46 -22.18
CA LYS A 216 -5.80 -20.81 -20.94
C LYS A 216 -7.18 -21.40 -21.21
N LYS A 217 -7.95 -20.86 -22.15
CA LYS A 217 -9.26 -21.44 -22.53
C LYS A 217 -9.12 -22.83 -23.14
N GLU A 218 -8.14 -23.02 -24.03
CA GLU A 218 -7.85 -24.34 -24.60
C GLU A 218 -7.43 -25.36 -23.52
N ALA A 219 -6.68 -24.92 -22.51
CA ALA A 219 -6.32 -25.74 -21.35
C ALA A 219 -7.54 -26.10 -20.49
N GLU A 220 -8.43 -25.14 -20.22
CA GLU A 220 -9.68 -25.35 -19.47
C GLU A 220 -10.65 -26.28 -20.22
N GLU A 221 -10.80 -26.13 -21.54
CA GLU A 221 -11.65 -27.02 -22.37
C GLU A 221 -11.08 -28.43 -22.51
N SER A 222 -9.76 -28.57 -22.56
CA SER A 222 -9.08 -29.87 -22.65
C SER A 222 -8.84 -30.55 -21.30
N GLY A 223 -9.17 -29.90 -20.19
CA GLY A 223 -8.97 -30.40 -18.83
C GLY A 223 -7.51 -30.64 -18.45
N LYS A 224 -6.56 -29.97 -19.14
CA LYS A 224 -5.12 -30.09 -18.91
C LYS A 224 -4.56 -28.75 -18.40
N GLU A 225 -3.43 -28.79 -17.71
CA GLU A 225 -2.69 -27.56 -17.40
C GLU A 225 -2.18 -26.91 -18.69
N PRO A 226 -2.12 -25.57 -18.76
CA PRO A 226 -1.64 -24.87 -19.94
C PRO A 226 -0.25 -25.37 -20.32
N ALA A 227 -0.10 -25.81 -21.57
CA ALA A 227 1.14 -26.41 -22.07
C ALA A 227 2.28 -25.39 -22.20
N GLN A 228 1.98 -24.09 -22.16
CA GLN A 228 2.92 -22.98 -22.21
C GLN A 228 2.76 -22.09 -20.98
N GLU A 229 3.90 -21.70 -20.40
CA GLU A 229 3.96 -20.72 -19.31
C GLU A 229 3.49 -19.35 -19.85
N ALA A 230 2.61 -18.68 -19.11
CA ALA A 230 2.02 -17.43 -19.56
C ALA A 230 3.10 -16.38 -19.82
N GLU A 231 3.11 -15.83 -21.03
CA GLU A 231 4.10 -14.82 -21.40
C GLU A 231 3.87 -13.55 -20.58
N LEU A 232 4.92 -13.06 -19.92
CA LEU A 232 4.86 -11.84 -19.15
C LEU A 232 4.68 -10.63 -20.09
N LEU A 233 3.80 -9.71 -19.70
CA LEU A 233 3.62 -8.42 -20.35
C LEU A 233 4.91 -7.58 -20.25
N SER A 234 4.97 -6.49 -21.02
CA SER A 234 6.12 -5.59 -21.05
C SER A 234 6.49 -5.04 -19.66
N ASP A 235 7.78 -4.80 -19.43
CA ASP A 235 8.26 -4.13 -18.21
C ASP A 235 7.64 -2.72 -18.09
N GLU A 236 7.39 -2.06 -19.22
CA GLU A 236 6.70 -0.78 -19.30
C GLU A 236 5.25 -0.86 -18.78
N TYR A 237 4.52 -1.94 -19.09
CA TYR A 237 3.19 -2.18 -18.54
C TYR A 237 3.22 -2.30 -17.03
N TYR A 238 4.12 -3.14 -16.48
CA TYR A 238 4.24 -3.30 -15.02
C TYR A 238 4.67 -2.01 -14.32
N ALA A 239 5.55 -1.23 -14.94
CA ALA A 239 5.94 0.09 -14.45
C ALA A 239 4.75 1.07 -14.43
N ALA A 240 3.92 1.07 -15.47
CA ALA A 240 2.71 1.88 -15.55
C ALA A 240 1.67 1.48 -14.50
N GLN A 241 1.41 0.18 -14.32
CA GLN A 241 0.51 -0.31 -13.27
C GLN A 241 1.01 0.06 -11.87
N LYS A 242 2.31 -0.07 -11.62
CA LYS A 242 2.92 0.33 -10.35
C LYS A 242 2.79 1.84 -10.10
N ALA A 243 3.06 2.67 -11.11
CA ALA A 243 2.93 4.12 -11.02
C ALA A 243 1.47 4.53 -10.77
N LYS A 244 0.52 3.90 -11.46
CA LYS A 244 -0.92 4.12 -11.28
C LYS A 244 -1.37 3.74 -9.87
N ARG A 245 -1.01 2.55 -9.39
CA ARG A 245 -1.35 2.09 -8.04
C ARG A 245 -0.79 3.03 -6.96
N ARG A 246 0.45 3.49 -7.12
CA ARG A 246 1.07 4.48 -6.22
C ARG A 246 0.35 5.82 -6.25
N GLY A 247 -0.02 6.31 -7.44
CA GLY A 247 -0.79 7.55 -7.59
C GLY A 247 -2.16 7.48 -6.91
N LEU A 248 -2.87 6.37 -7.06
CA LEU A 248 -4.15 6.14 -6.38
C LEU A 248 -3.99 5.98 -4.86
N GLY A 249 -2.93 5.30 -4.41
CA GLY A 249 -2.56 5.21 -3.00
C GLY A 249 -2.25 6.58 -2.39
N LEU A 250 -1.58 7.46 -3.14
CA LEU A 250 -1.31 8.84 -2.74
C LEU A 250 -2.59 9.64 -2.53
N VAL A 251 -3.55 9.56 -3.46
CA VAL A 251 -4.86 10.24 -3.34
C VAL A 251 -5.58 9.79 -2.06
N ARG A 252 -5.61 8.48 -1.80
CA ARG A 252 -6.23 7.95 -0.58
C ARG A 252 -5.53 8.46 0.67
N PHE A 253 -4.20 8.46 0.68
CA PHE A 253 -3.42 8.96 1.81
C PHE A 253 -3.61 10.45 2.05
N ILE A 254 -3.60 11.27 1.00
CA ILE A 254 -3.90 12.72 1.07
C ILE A 254 -5.30 12.96 1.66
N GLY A 255 -6.29 12.15 1.27
CA GLY A 255 -7.64 12.22 1.85
C GLY A 255 -7.65 11.98 3.37
N GLU A 256 -6.91 10.98 3.85
CA GLU A 256 -6.78 10.69 5.29
C GLU A 256 -6.03 11.81 6.05
N LEU A 257 -4.98 12.38 5.45
CA LEU A 257 -4.27 13.52 6.03
C LEU A 257 -5.16 14.77 6.13
N TYR A 258 -5.99 15.02 5.12
CA TYR A 258 -6.96 16.12 5.14
C TYR A 258 -8.06 15.91 6.19
N ARG A 259 -8.55 14.68 6.34
CA ARG A 259 -9.52 14.31 7.40
C ARG A 259 -8.99 14.68 8.79
N LEU A 260 -7.69 14.50 9.03
CA LEU A 260 -7.01 14.86 10.28
C LEU A 260 -6.54 16.33 10.34
N GLN A 261 -7.06 17.20 9.47
CA GLN A 261 -6.80 18.65 9.42
C GLN A 261 -5.33 19.03 9.24
N MET A 262 -4.54 18.16 8.62
CA MET A 262 -3.12 18.41 8.38
C MET A 262 -2.84 19.09 7.04
N LEU A 263 -3.77 19.02 6.09
CA LEU A 263 -3.67 19.59 4.75
C LEU A 263 -4.69 20.71 4.51
N THR A 264 -4.51 21.42 3.40
CA THR A 264 -5.41 22.51 2.96
C THR A 264 -6.45 22.01 1.96
N GLU A 265 -7.54 22.76 1.80
CA GLU A 265 -8.61 22.42 0.84
C GLU A 265 -8.14 22.48 -0.63
N ARG A 266 -7.13 23.31 -0.94
CA ARG A 266 -6.62 23.49 -2.31
C ARG A 266 -6.13 22.19 -2.93
N ILE A 267 -5.29 21.44 -2.22
CA ILE A 267 -4.72 20.19 -2.74
C ILE A 267 -5.79 19.11 -2.94
N MET A 268 -6.85 19.13 -2.11
CA MET A 268 -7.99 18.22 -2.26
C MET A 268 -8.78 18.48 -3.54
N HIS A 269 -9.06 19.75 -3.84
CA HIS A 269 -9.72 20.10 -5.10
C HIS A 269 -8.87 19.76 -6.32
N GLU A 270 -7.55 19.91 -6.23
CA GLU A 270 -6.64 19.47 -7.29
C GLU A 270 -6.74 17.95 -7.51
N CYS A 271 -6.73 17.14 -6.44
CA CYS A 271 -6.90 15.68 -6.51
C CYS A 271 -8.20 15.29 -7.22
N ILE A 272 -9.34 15.88 -6.81
CA ILE A 272 -10.65 15.58 -7.39
C ILE A 272 -10.70 15.99 -8.87
N LYS A 273 -10.16 17.16 -9.22
CA LYS A 273 -10.09 17.63 -10.62
C LYS A 273 -9.31 16.67 -11.51
N LYS A 274 -8.21 16.09 -11.02
CA LYS A 274 -7.40 15.13 -11.78
C LYS A 274 -8.11 13.78 -11.96
N LEU A 275 -8.79 13.28 -10.94
CA LEU A 275 -9.61 12.05 -11.07
C LEU A 275 -10.79 12.24 -12.04
N LEU A 276 -11.37 13.43 -12.09
CA LEU A 276 -12.46 13.81 -12.99
C LEU A 276 -11.99 14.45 -14.31
N ALA A 277 -10.70 14.31 -14.66
CA ALA A 277 -10.16 14.91 -15.88
C ALA A 277 -10.61 14.17 -17.14
N ASN A 278 -10.77 12.84 -17.07
CA ASN A 278 -11.14 11.99 -18.21
C ASN A 278 -12.58 11.49 -18.09
N THR A 279 -13.53 12.25 -18.65
CA THR A 279 -14.96 11.91 -18.66
C THR A 279 -15.35 10.99 -19.81
N GLU A 280 -14.56 10.91 -20.88
CA GLU A 280 -14.89 10.13 -22.09
C GLU A 280 -14.55 8.64 -21.96
N ASN A 281 -13.47 8.31 -21.27
CA ASN A 281 -13.06 6.94 -21.00
C ASN A 281 -12.51 6.82 -19.57
N PRO A 282 -13.36 6.97 -18.54
CA PRO A 282 -12.93 6.92 -17.16
C PRO A 282 -12.44 5.51 -16.80
N GLU A 283 -11.27 5.44 -16.16
CA GLU A 283 -10.76 4.17 -15.62
C GLU A 283 -11.53 3.81 -14.35
N GLU A 284 -11.95 2.55 -14.21
CA GLU A 284 -12.77 2.12 -13.05
C GLU A 284 -12.06 2.37 -11.72
N GLU A 285 -10.75 2.17 -11.65
CA GLU A 285 -9.96 2.43 -10.44
C GLU A 285 -9.94 3.91 -10.03
N ASP A 286 -9.92 4.83 -11.01
CA ASP A 286 -9.96 6.26 -10.76
C ASP A 286 -11.33 6.67 -10.21
N VAL A 287 -12.41 6.10 -10.76
CA VAL A 287 -13.79 6.30 -10.27
C VAL A 287 -13.96 5.73 -8.85
N GLU A 288 -13.46 4.51 -8.61
CA GLU A 288 -13.53 3.87 -7.30
C GLU A 288 -12.77 4.68 -6.24
N SER A 289 -11.58 5.17 -6.59
CA SER A 289 -10.76 6.04 -5.74
C SER A 289 -11.46 7.38 -5.45
N LEU A 290 -12.05 8.01 -6.46
CA LEU A 290 -12.84 9.23 -6.30
C LEU A 290 -14.01 9.04 -5.34
N CYS A 291 -14.79 7.97 -5.53
CA CYS A 291 -15.95 7.70 -4.69
C CYS A 291 -15.53 7.44 -3.24
N ARG A 292 -14.48 6.63 -3.01
CA ARG A 292 -13.92 6.43 -1.66
C ARG A 292 -13.43 7.74 -1.04
N LEU A 293 -12.74 8.56 -1.83
CA LEU A 293 -12.25 9.85 -1.36
C LEU A 293 -13.39 10.75 -0.91
N LEU A 294 -14.42 10.93 -1.74
CA LEU A 294 -15.58 11.76 -1.42
C LEU A 294 -16.37 11.23 -0.22
N THR A 295 -16.46 9.92 -0.02
CA THR A 295 -17.06 9.36 1.19
C THR A 295 -16.29 9.75 2.46
N THR A 296 -14.96 9.83 2.40
CA THR A 296 -14.12 10.19 3.56
C THR A 296 -14.07 11.70 3.81
N VAL A 297 -13.91 12.52 2.77
CA VAL A 297 -13.62 13.96 2.91
C VAL A 297 -14.76 14.88 2.44
N GLY A 298 -15.79 14.34 1.80
CA GLY A 298 -16.85 15.12 1.15
C GLY A 298 -17.60 16.05 2.09
N LYS A 299 -17.95 15.59 3.30
CA LYS A 299 -18.59 16.41 4.33
C LYS A 299 -17.76 17.62 4.75
N ALA A 300 -16.45 17.46 4.83
CA ALA A 300 -15.52 18.53 5.21
C ALA A 300 -15.24 19.50 4.05
N LEU A 301 -15.32 19.03 2.80
CA LEU A 301 -15.10 19.82 1.59
C LEU A 301 -16.35 20.57 1.10
N ASP A 302 -17.56 20.09 1.41
CA ASP A 302 -18.81 20.72 0.95
C ASP A 302 -19.18 21.94 1.81
N THR A 303 -18.29 22.92 1.81
CA THR A 303 -18.48 24.21 2.48
C THR A 303 -19.22 25.19 1.57
N PRO A 304 -19.91 26.21 2.12
CA PRO A 304 -20.58 27.22 1.29
C PRO A 304 -19.65 27.92 0.29
N LYS A 305 -18.35 28.04 0.60
CA LYS A 305 -17.34 28.64 -0.28
C LYS A 305 -16.96 27.74 -1.45
N ALA A 306 -16.94 26.42 -1.23
CA ALA A 306 -16.54 25.44 -2.24
C ALA A 306 -17.72 24.76 -2.96
N ARG A 307 -18.96 25.10 -2.60
CA ARG A 307 -20.17 24.51 -3.17
C ARG A 307 -20.22 24.55 -4.70
N ALA A 308 -19.80 25.67 -5.30
CA ALA A 308 -19.72 25.80 -6.76
C ALA A 308 -18.76 24.77 -7.39
N HIS A 309 -17.62 24.49 -6.77
CA HIS A 309 -16.72 23.43 -7.25
C HIS A 309 -17.35 22.04 -7.09
N MET A 310 -17.99 21.79 -5.94
CA MET A 310 -18.66 20.52 -5.67
C MET A 310 -19.78 20.25 -6.67
N ASP A 311 -20.59 21.25 -7.03
CA ASP A 311 -21.65 21.12 -8.03
C ASP A 311 -21.11 20.71 -9.40
N VAL A 312 -19.98 21.29 -9.81
CA VAL A 312 -19.29 20.90 -11.05
C VAL A 312 -18.76 19.46 -10.97
N TYR A 313 -18.19 19.04 -9.84
CA TYR A 313 -17.69 17.67 -9.68
C TYR A 313 -18.81 16.64 -9.78
N PHE A 314 -19.92 16.86 -9.08
CA PHE A 314 -21.07 15.95 -9.11
C PHE A 314 -21.75 15.93 -10.48
N SER A 315 -21.82 17.07 -11.17
CA SER A 315 -22.30 17.11 -12.56
C SER A 315 -21.45 16.24 -13.50
N ARG A 316 -20.11 16.25 -13.33
CA ARG A 316 -19.21 15.35 -14.09
C ARG A 316 -19.37 13.89 -13.70
N MET A 317 -19.59 13.60 -12.41
CA MET A 317 -19.87 12.24 -11.95
C MET A 317 -21.16 11.70 -12.56
N ASP A 318 -22.21 12.51 -12.67
CA ASP A 318 -23.46 12.13 -13.34
C ASP A 318 -23.24 11.86 -14.83
N MET A 319 -22.42 12.66 -15.52
CA MET A 319 -22.03 12.39 -16.92
C MET A 319 -21.33 11.03 -17.05
N ILE A 320 -20.42 10.72 -16.13
CA ILE A 320 -19.71 9.43 -16.09
C ILE A 320 -20.68 8.28 -15.80
N ALA A 321 -21.59 8.43 -14.84
CA ALA A 321 -22.55 7.39 -14.46
C ALA A 321 -23.49 7.01 -15.61
N ASN A 322 -23.87 8.00 -16.44
CA ASN A 322 -24.73 7.79 -17.61
C ASN A 322 -23.97 7.25 -18.84
N SER A 323 -22.64 7.17 -18.78
CA SER A 323 -21.85 6.59 -19.87
C SER A 323 -22.08 5.07 -19.97
N PRO A 324 -22.18 4.50 -21.19
CA PRO A 324 -22.28 3.06 -21.38
C PRO A 324 -20.94 2.33 -21.17
N LYS A 325 -19.83 3.07 -21.05
CA LYS A 325 -18.47 2.49 -20.94
C LYS A 325 -18.11 2.05 -19.52
N ILE A 326 -18.92 2.41 -18.52
CA ILE A 326 -18.65 2.12 -17.12
C ILE A 326 -19.46 0.90 -16.66
N SER A 327 -18.86 0.04 -15.82
CA SER A 327 -19.60 -1.09 -15.26
C SER A 327 -20.74 -0.65 -14.35
N SER A 328 -21.75 -1.53 -14.22
CA SER A 328 -22.89 -1.29 -13.32
C SER A 328 -22.44 -1.06 -11.87
N ARG A 329 -21.41 -1.78 -11.40
CA ARG A 329 -20.83 -1.60 -10.06
C ARG A 329 -20.36 -0.17 -9.83
N MET A 330 -19.59 0.37 -10.77
CA MET A 330 -19.06 1.74 -10.67
C MET A 330 -20.16 2.79 -10.82
N ARG A 331 -21.16 2.54 -11.67
CA ARG A 331 -22.37 3.40 -11.75
C ARG A 331 -23.09 3.49 -10.41
N PHE A 332 -23.38 2.36 -9.77
CA PHE A 332 -24.03 2.34 -8.45
C PHE A 332 -23.18 3.04 -7.39
N MET A 333 -21.86 2.84 -7.42
CA MET A 333 -20.95 3.51 -6.49
C MET A 333 -20.98 5.04 -6.63
N ILE A 334 -21.10 5.56 -7.86
CA ILE A 334 -21.29 7.00 -8.09
C ILE A 334 -22.64 7.46 -7.52
N LEU A 335 -23.72 6.76 -7.86
CA LEU A 335 -25.06 7.09 -7.40
C LEU A 335 -25.15 7.12 -5.86
N ASP A 336 -24.51 6.17 -5.17
CA ASP A 336 -24.44 6.13 -3.71
C ASP A 336 -23.81 7.41 -3.13
N VAL A 337 -22.77 7.95 -3.79
CA VAL A 337 -22.11 9.19 -3.36
C VAL A 337 -22.95 10.42 -3.69
N VAL A 338 -23.64 10.43 -4.83
CA VAL A 338 -24.61 11.49 -5.20
C VAL A 338 -25.75 11.55 -4.19
N ASP A 339 -26.30 10.40 -3.83
CA ASP A 339 -27.34 10.28 -2.80
C ASP A 339 -26.83 10.73 -1.43
N LEU A 340 -25.60 10.34 -1.06
CA LEU A 340 -24.97 10.77 0.19
C LEU A 340 -24.86 12.30 0.28
N ARG A 341 -24.47 12.97 -0.81
CA ARG A 341 -24.43 14.44 -0.86
C ARG A 341 -25.83 15.06 -0.79
N SER A 342 -26.80 14.48 -1.50
CA SER A 342 -28.20 14.91 -1.49
C SER A 342 -28.81 14.83 -0.09
N ALA A 343 -28.43 13.81 0.68
CA ALA A 343 -28.75 13.64 2.09
C ALA A 343 -27.90 14.52 3.04
N ARG A 344 -27.20 15.54 2.52
CA ARG A 344 -26.30 16.43 3.28
C ARG A 344 -25.22 15.69 4.06
N TRP A 345 -24.66 14.63 3.47
CA TRP A 345 -23.61 13.79 4.07
C TRP A 345 -24.04 13.08 5.35
N ALA A 346 -25.35 12.90 5.58
CA ALA A 346 -25.86 12.02 6.61
C ALA A 346 -25.67 10.58 6.15
N SER A 347 -24.72 9.87 6.74
CA SER A 347 -24.50 8.47 6.37
C SER A 347 -25.66 7.61 6.90
N LYS A 348 -26.16 6.66 6.09
CA LYS A 348 -27.12 5.64 6.56
C LYS A 348 -26.54 4.81 7.73
N THR A 349 -25.21 4.75 7.85
CA THR A 349 -24.46 4.01 8.86
C THR A 349 -24.41 4.71 10.23
N GLU A 350 -24.39 6.05 10.28
CA GLU A 350 -24.52 6.79 11.55
C GLU A 350 -25.92 6.59 12.17
N ALA A 351 -26.94 6.35 11.35
CA ALA A 351 -28.29 6.00 11.79
C ALA A 351 -28.47 4.50 12.12
N ALA A 352 -27.50 3.66 11.73
CA ALA A 352 -27.50 2.22 11.93
C ALA A 352 -26.28 1.79 12.77
N GLY A 353 -26.08 2.45 13.91
CA GLY A 353 -25.24 1.90 14.97
C GLY A 353 -25.73 0.49 15.36
N PRO A 354 -24.89 -0.34 16.01
CA PRO A 354 -25.32 -1.65 16.47
C PRO A 354 -26.52 -1.48 17.41
N LYS A 355 -27.71 -1.87 16.94
CA LYS A 355 -28.92 -1.90 17.75
C LYS A 355 -28.64 -2.77 18.98
N THR A 356 -29.01 -2.27 20.14
CA THR A 356 -28.94 -3.08 21.36
C THR A 356 -29.91 -4.25 21.26
N ILE A 357 -29.61 -5.37 21.93
CA ILE A 357 -30.54 -6.53 22.00
C ILE A 357 -31.94 -6.09 22.48
N SER A 358 -32.00 -5.06 23.31
CA SER A 358 -33.24 -4.44 23.78
C SER A 358 -34.08 -3.78 22.67
N GLU A 359 -33.45 -3.19 21.65
CA GLU A 359 -34.15 -2.58 20.51
C GLU A 359 -34.62 -3.63 19.50
N ILE A 360 -33.94 -4.78 19.41
CA ILE A 360 -34.35 -5.90 18.55
C ILE A 360 -35.62 -6.57 19.11
N HIS A 361 -35.78 -6.64 20.44
CA HIS A 361 -36.96 -7.21 21.08
C HIS A 361 -38.18 -6.27 21.14
N ALA A 362 -38.03 -4.99 20.77
CA ALA A 362 -39.15 -4.05 20.69
C ALA A 362 -39.84 -4.03 19.30
N ASP A 363 -39.17 -4.59 18.27
CA ASP A 363 -39.66 -4.65 16.88
C ASP A 363 -40.29 -6.03 16.54
N VAL A 364 -40.54 -6.92 17.52
CA VAL A 364 -41.17 -8.25 17.35
C VAL A 364 -42.58 -8.29 17.93
#